data_AF-A0A1H5Q655-F1
#
_entry.id   AF-A0A1H5Q655-F1
#
_cell.length_a   1.000
_cell.length_b   1.000
_cell.length_c   1.000
_cell.angle_alpha   90.00
_cell.angle_beta   90.00
_cell.angle_gamma   90.00
#
_symmetry.space_group_name_H-M   'P 1'
#
loop_
_entity.id
_entity.type
_entity.pdbx_description
1 polymer ?
#
loop_
_entity_poly.entity_id
_entity_poly.type
_entity_poly.pdbx_seq_one_letter_code
_entity_poly.pdbx_strand_id
1 'polypeptide(L)'
;MTVSHAYALAQADAATQDRLAAGLAAAGITITTAAIFDFPVPPLKRLRAAGVNVACGHDDIRDLWSPFGSGDLLERAMHLAYRSTFRRDEDIEPALEAVTYGGARALGLDGYGLTEGAPADLVVVDAETPAQAVVTRPPRDLVVKAGHVVTRTAALSPPPR
;
A
#
# COMPACT_ATOMS: atom_id res chain seq x y z
N MET A 1 3.57 -1.55 17.78
CA MET A 1 3.88 -0.09 17.70
C MET A 1 4.08 0.28 16.24
N THR A 2 3.72 1.50 15.85
CA THR A 2 3.88 2.00 14.47
C THR A 2 4.66 3.31 14.48
N VAL A 3 5.63 3.45 13.56
CA VAL A 3 6.41 4.67 13.35
C VAL A 3 6.07 5.24 11.97
N SER A 4 5.53 6.46 11.96
CA SER A 4 5.17 7.17 10.72
C SER A 4 6.35 7.91 10.11
N HIS A 5 6.33 7.98 8.78
CA HIS A 5 7.30 8.62 7.88
C HIS A 5 8.66 7.92 7.82
N ALA A 6 9.36 7.84 8.96
CA ALA A 6 10.71 7.29 9.09
C ALA A 6 11.74 7.89 8.12
N TYR A 7 11.66 9.20 7.83
CA TYR A 7 12.57 9.88 6.89
C TYR A 7 14.05 9.74 7.26
N ALA A 8 14.38 9.83 8.55
CA ALA A 8 15.77 9.68 9.01
C ALA A 8 16.34 8.28 8.73
N LEU A 9 15.51 7.23 8.81
CA LEU A 9 15.91 5.87 8.43
C LEU A 9 16.23 5.83 6.93
N ALA A 10 15.38 6.44 6.09
CA ALA A 10 15.58 6.48 4.65
C ALA A 10 16.85 7.23 4.22
N GLN A 11 17.29 8.23 5.00
CA GLN A 11 18.52 8.99 4.73
C GLN A 11 19.79 8.33 5.24
N ALA A 12 19.68 7.37 6.16
CA ALA A 12 20.84 6.69 6.72
C ALA A 12 21.57 5.85 5.66
N ASP A 13 22.85 5.57 5.91
CA ASP A 13 23.62 4.65 5.08
C ASP A 13 23.06 3.21 5.11
N ALA A 14 23.48 2.39 4.14
CA ALA A 14 22.97 1.04 3.97
C ALA A 14 23.16 0.15 5.22
N ALA A 15 24.33 0.23 5.87
CA ALA A 15 24.64 -0.58 7.04
C ALA A 15 23.74 -0.21 8.24
N THR A 16 23.47 1.08 8.41
CA THR A 16 22.57 1.60 9.44
C THR A 16 21.13 1.21 9.12
N GLN A 17 20.69 1.31 7.86
CA GLN A 17 19.37 0.85 7.45
C GLN A 17 19.17 -0.64 7.75
N ASP A 18 20.15 -1.49 7.42
CA ASP A 18 20.08 -2.93 7.66
C ASP A 18 19.99 -3.25 9.17
N ARG A 19 20.82 -2.61 9.99
CA ARG A 19 20.79 -2.76 11.45
C ARG A 19 19.46 -2.31 12.05
N LEU A 20 18.93 -1.16 11.61
CA LEU A 20 17.65 -0.64 12.07
C LEU A 20 16.49 -1.55 11.63
N ALA A 21 16.50 -2.03 10.38
CA ALA A 21 15.49 -2.93 9.86
C ALA A 21 15.41 -4.22 10.67
N ALA A 22 16.56 -4.84 10.99
CA ALA A 22 16.61 -6.02 11.84
C ALA A 22 16.02 -5.77 13.25
N GLY A 23 16.37 -4.63 13.86
CA GLY A 23 15.83 -4.25 15.17
C GLY A 23 14.32 -3.99 15.15
N LEU A 24 13.82 -3.30 14.12
CA LEU A 24 12.39 -3.04 13.92
C LEU A 24 11.60 -4.34 13.75
N ALA A 25 12.12 -5.28 12.95
CA ALA A 25 11.50 -6.58 12.74
C ALA A 25 11.45 -7.40 14.03
N ALA A 26 12.57 -7.49 14.75
CA ALA A 26 12.64 -8.21 16.03
C ALA A 26 11.67 -7.65 17.09
N ALA A 27 11.43 -6.34 17.05
CA ALA A 27 10.50 -5.66 17.96
C ALA A 27 9.04 -5.65 17.47
N GLY A 28 8.72 -6.21 16.30
CA GLY A 28 7.38 -6.16 15.73
C GLY A 28 6.89 -4.74 15.43
N ILE A 29 7.79 -3.83 15.07
CA ILE A 29 7.47 -2.43 14.78
C ILE A 29 7.09 -2.29 13.31
N THR A 30 5.95 -1.64 13.05
CA THR A 30 5.52 -1.27 11.69
C THR A 30 6.10 0.08 11.28
N ILE A 31 6.48 0.22 10.03
CA ILE A 31 6.79 1.51 9.40
C ILE A 31 5.62 1.92 8.50
N THR A 32 5.12 3.13 8.68
CA THR A 32 4.15 3.75 7.76
C THR A 32 4.81 4.86 6.95
N THR A 33 4.52 4.94 5.66
CA THR A 33 5.02 6.01 4.77
C THR A 33 3.91 6.56 3.88
N ALA A 34 4.03 7.82 3.46
CA ALA A 34 3.13 8.42 2.49
C ALA A 34 3.75 8.60 1.10
N ALA A 35 5.08 8.43 0.97
CA ALA A 35 5.83 8.65 -0.26
C ALA A 35 5.47 9.98 -0.96
N ILE A 36 5.36 11.05 -0.17
CA ILE A 36 4.92 12.38 -0.60
C ILE A 36 6.10 13.31 -0.93
N PHE A 37 5.83 14.29 -1.80
CA PHE A 37 6.77 15.36 -2.17
C PHE A 37 8.15 14.85 -2.59
N ASP A 38 9.20 15.57 -2.23
CA ASP A 38 10.61 15.21 -2.43
C ASP A 38 11.20 14.45 -1.22
N PHE A 39 10.40 14.20 -0.17
CA PHE A 39 10.89 13.54 1.04
C PHE A 39 11.48 12.14 0.76
N PRO A 40 12.49 11.72 1.54
CA PRO A 40 13.06 10.37 1.48
C PRO A 40 12.02 9.29 1.71
N VAL A 41 12.00 8.26 0.85
CA VAL A 41 11.08 7.12 1.00
C VAL A 41 11.83 5.98 1.70
N PRO A 42 11.30 5.41 2.80
CA PRO A 42 11.89 4.24 3.44
C PRO A 42 12.10 3.09 2.44
N PRO A 43 13.25 2.39 2.48
CA PRO A 43 13.63 1.44 1.44
C PRO A 43 12.75 0.18 1.50
N LEU A 44 11.60 0.20 0.80
CA LEU A 44 10.52 -0.77 0.93
C LEU A 44 11.01 -2.23 0.81
N LYS A 45 11.80 -2.53 -0.24
CA LYS A 45 12.33 -3.89 -0.46
C LYS A 45 13.23 -4.36 0.68
N ARG A 46 14.10 -3.48 1.18
CA ARG A 46 15.03 -3.79 2.28
C ARG A 46 14.27 -4.04 3.58
N LEU A 47 13.31 -3.17 3.92
CA LEU A 47 12.48 -3.32 5.11
C LEU A 47 11.67 -4.62 5.06
N ARG A 48 11.00 -4.90 3.93
CA ARG A 48 10.24 -6.15 3.75
C ARG A 48 11.12 -7.39 3.82
N ALA A 49 12.31 -7.36 3.20
CA ALA A 49 13.26 -8.47 3.26
C ALA A 49 13.74 -8.76 4.69
N ALA A 50 13.82 -7.76 5.55
CA ALA A 50 14.14 -7.91 6.97
C ALA A 50 12.95 -8.39 7.83
N GLY A 51 11.74 -8.51 7.27
CA GLY A 51 10.53 -8.88 8.00
C GLY A 51 9.81 -7.71 8.67
N VAL A 52 10.15 -6.47 8.33
CA VAL A 52 9.44 -5.28 8.83
C VAL A 52 8.11 -5.15 8.09
N ASN A 53 7.01 -5.02 8.84
CA ASN A 53 5.73 -4.64 8.24
C ASN A 53 5.82 -3.19 7.75
N VAL A 54 5.50 -2.97 6.47
CA VAL A 54 5.42 -1.63 5.89
C VAL A 54 3.99 -1.37 5.43
N ALA A 55 3.45 -0.22 5.83
CA ALA A 55 2.14 0.25 5.45
C ALA A 55 2.23 1.61 4.74
N CYS A 56 1.26 1.92 3.88
CA CYS A 56 1.25 3.17 3.13
C CYS A 56 -0.14 3.83 3.13
N GLY A 57 -0.16 5.15 3.26
CA GLY A 57 -1.38 5.96 3.33
C GLY A 57 -1.18 7.35 2.72
N HIS A 58 -2.26 8.14 2.62
CA HIS A 58 -2.19 9.47 1.99
C HIS A 58 -1.47 10.52 2.83
N ASP A 59 -1.47 10.37 4.16
CA ASP A 59 -1.18 11.45 5.11
C ASP A 59 -2.29 12.50 5.02
N ASP A 60 -1.97 13.71 4.61
CA ASP A 60 -2.89 14.82 4.40
C ASP A 60 -3.76 14.65 3.14
N ILE A 61 -4.98 15.20 3.15
CA ILE A 61 -5.88 15.28 1.99
C ILE A 61 -6.47 16.69 1.90
N ARG A 62 -5.95 17.50 0.97
CA ARG A 62 -6.45 18.85 0.63
C ARG A 62 -6.70 19.73 1.85
N ASP A 63 -5.68 19.84 2.69
CA ASP A 63 -5.71 20.65 3.90
C ASP A 63 -4.61 21.73 3.89
N LEU A 64 -4.33 22.30 5.06
CA LEU A 64 -3.34 23.37 5.23
C LEU A 64 -1.89 22.89 5.05
N TRP A 65 -1.63 21.59 5.11
CA TRP A 65 -0.30 21.00 4.95
C TRP A 65 -0.04 20.55 3.51
N SER A 66 -1.09 20.06 2.84
CA SER A 66 -0.96 19.54 1.48
C SER A 66 -2.19 19.83 0.62
N PRO A 67 -2.01 20.39 -0.60
CA PRO A 67 -3.10 20.49 -1.57
C PRO A 67 -3.38 19.15 -2.27
N PHE A 68 -2.56 18.12 -2.05
CA PHE A 68 -2.68 16.80 -2.68
C PHE A 68 -3.53 15.84 -1.84
N GLY A 69 -3.68 14.62 -2.34
CA GLY A 69 -4.50 13.58 -1.71
C GLY A 69 -5.83 13.38 -2.43
N SER A 70 -6.01 12.18 -2.97
CA SER A 70 -7.23 11.76 -3.67
C SER A 70 -8.13 10.85 -2.83
N GLY A 71 -7.61 10.31 -1.73
CA GLY A 71 -8.24 9.21 -0.99
C GLY A 71 -8.13 7.85 -1.71
N ASP A 72 -7.49 7.79 -2.87
CA ASP A 72 -7.30 6.57 -3.65
C ASP A 72 -6.02 5.82 -3.25
N LEU A 73 -6.16 4.61 -2.70
CA LEU A 73 -5.01 3.81 -2.29
C LEU A 73 -4.25 3.17 -3.46
N LEU A 74 -4.86 2.96 -4.63
CA LEU A 74 -4.11 2.55 -5.82
C LEU A 74 -3.20 3.69 -6.30
N GLU A 75 -3.69 4.92 -6.25
CA GLU A 75 -2.85 6.09 -6.54
C GLU A 75 -1.69 6.20 -5.56
N ARG A 76 -1.94 5.95 -4.27
CA ARG A 76 -0.90 5.98 -3.25
C ARG A 76 0.13 4.86 -3.44
N ALA A 77 -0.30 3.65 -3.76
CA ALA A 77 0.59 2.53 -4.11
C ALA A 77 1.44 2.87 -5.35
N MET A 78 0.85 3.49 -6.36
CA MET A 78 1.57 3.94 -7.55
C MET A 78 2.67 4.94 -7.19
N HIS A 79 2.36 5.95 -6.38
CA HIS A 79 3.37 6.91 -5.90
C HIS A 79 4.50 6.23 -5.13
N LEU A 80 4.19 5.28 -4.25
CA LEU A 80 5.20 4.52 -3.51
C LEU A 80 6.10 3.73 -4.47
N ALA A 81 5.53 3.02 -5.45
CA ALA A 81 6.31 2.26 -6.43
C ALA A 81 7.18 3.19 -7.30
N TYR A 82 6.60 4.30 -7.78
CA TYR A 82 7.28 5.29 -8.62
C TYR A 82 8.44 5.96 -7.87
N ARG A 83 8.20 6.46 -6.65
CA ARG A 83 9.22 7.07 -5.80
C ARG A 83 10.30 6.07 -5.36
N SER A 84 9.98 4.78 -5.33
CA SER A 84 10.93 3.70 -5.06
C SER A 84 11.66 3.19 -6.31
N THR A 85 11.42 3.81 -7.48
CA THR A 85 12.04 3.49 -8.79
C THR A 85 11.73 2.08 -9.31
N PHE A 86 10.63 1.47 -8.88
CA PHE A 86 10.24 0.12 -9.29
C PHE A 86 9.75 0.07 -10.74
N ARG A 87 10.02 -1.06 -11.40
CA ARG A 87 9.70 -1.28 -12.82
C ARG A 87 9.15 -2.68 -13.11
N ARG A 88 9.61 -3.70 -12.40
CA ARG A 88 9.16 -5.08 -12.56
C ARG A 88 7.92 -5.31 -11.70
N ASP A 89 7.03 -6.18 -12.13
CA ASP A 89 5.80 -6.51 -11.41
C ASP A 89 6.09 -6.93 -9.96
N GLU A 90 7.07 -7.82 -9.77
CA GLU A 90 7.54 -8.28 -8.45
C GLU A 90 8.06 -7.15 -7.53
N ASP A 91 8.47 -6.01 -8.10
CA ASP A 91 8.89 -4.84 -7.34
C ASP A 91 7.71 -3.89 -7.06
N ILE A 92 6.71 -3.84 -7.94
CA ILE A 92 5.53 -2.98 -7.82
C ILE A 92 4.50 -3.56 -6.84
N GLU A 93 4.26 -4.87 -6.88
CA GLU A 93 3.29 -5.55 -6.00
C GLU A 93 3.50 -5.31 -4.50
N PRO A 94 4.74 -5.23 -3.97
CA PRO A 94 4.99 -4.78 -2.59
C PRO A 94 4.37 -3.43 -2.22
N ALA A 95 4.21 -2.50 -3.17
CA ALA A 95 3.55 -1.23 -2.92
C ALA A 95 2.02 -1.39 -2.78
N LEU A 96 1.42 -2.32 -3.54
CA LEU A 96 0.02 -2.71 -3.35
C LEU A 96 -0.17 -3.39 -1.99
N GLU A 97 0.77 -4.26 -1.61
CA GLU A 97 0.73 -4.91 -0.29
C GLU A 97 0.75 -3.86 0.83
N ALA A 98 1.59 -2.82 0.71
CA ALA A 98 1.70 -1.77 1.71
C ALA A 98 0.37 -1.01 1.95
N VAL A 99 -0.48 -0.87 0.92
CA VAL A 99 -1.81 -0.23 1.06
C VAL A 99 -2.95 -1.22 1.34
N THR A 100 -2.66 -2.52 1.38
CA THR A 100 -3.64 -3.59 1.68
C THR A 100 -3.25 -4.33 2.95
N TYR A 101 -2.59 -5.49 2.85
CA TYR A 101 -2.19 -6.33 3.99
C TYR A 101 -1.23 -5.62 4.95
N GLY A 102 -0.35 -4.74 4.44
CA GLY A 102 0.52 -3.91 5.26
C GLY A 102 -0.26 -3.00 6.20
N GLY A 103 -1.27 -2.31 5.66
CA GLY A 103 -2.20 -1.48 6.41
C GLY A 103 -3.05 -2.29 7.39
N ALA A 104 -3.57 -3.44 6.97
CA ALA A 104 -4.34 -4.32 7.84
C ALA A 104 -3.53 -4.79 9.06
N ARG A 105 -2.27 -5.21 8.85
CA ARG A 105 -1.34 -5.57 9.94
C ARG A 105 -1.00 -4.38 10.83
N ALA A 106 -0.83 -3.18 10.26
CA ALA A 106 -0.56 -1.96 11.02
C ALA A 106 -1.71 -1.58 11.96
N LEU A 107 -2.95 -1.86 11.55
CA LEU A 107 -4.18 -1.59 12.30
C LEU A 107 -4.59 -2.75 13.22
N GLY A 108 -3.91 -3.89 13.16
CA GLY A 108 -4.28 -5.08 13.95
C GLY A 108 -5.60 -5.71 13.50
N LEU A 109 -5.91 -5.67 12.19
CA LEU A 109 -7.12 -6.29 11.66
C LEU A 109 -6.95 -7.81 11.54
N ASP A 110 -7.72 -8.55 12.32
CA ASP A 110 -7.77 -10.02 12.24
C ASP A 110 -8.62 -10.48 11.04
N GLY A 111 -8.19 -11.56 10.39
CA GLY A 111 -8.93 -12.18 9.29
C GLY A 111 -9.01 -11.35 8.00
N TYR A 112 -8.20 -10.30 7.84
CA TYR A 112 -8.17 -9.51 6.59
C TYR A 112 -7.62 -10.33 5.42
N GLY A 113 -8.33 -10.32 4.30
CA GLY A 113 -7.88 -10.90 3.04
C GLY A 113 -9.02 -11.56 2.26
N LEU A 114 -8.67 -12.22 1.16
CA LEU A 114 -9.60 -12.94 0.30
C LEU A 114 -9.48 -14.44 0.54
N THR A 115 -9.93 -14.87 1.72
CA THR A 115 -9.92 -16.29 2.14
C THR A 115 -11.27 -16.67 2.72
N GLU A 116 -11.61 -17.95 2.70
CA GLU A 116 -12.85 -18.43 3.30
C GLU A 116 -12.89 -18.11 4.81
N GLY A 117 -14.03 -17.57 5.28
CA GLY A 117 -14.19 -17.14 6.67
C GLY A 117 -13.74 -15.69 6.96
N ALA A 118 -13.02 -15.04 6.03
CA ALA A 118 -12.72 -13.61 6.13
C ALA A 118 -13.99 -12.75 5.97
N PRO A 119 -14.01 -11.50 6.48
CA PRO A 119 -15.05 -10.54 6.16
C PRO A 119 -15.20 -10.40 4.64
N ALA A 120 -16.45 -10.35 4.15
CA ALA A 120 -16.76 -10.15 2.73
C ALA A 120 -16.55 -8.68 2.30
N ASP A 121 -15.29 -8.24 2.38
CA ASP A 121 -14.78 -6.93 2.02
C ASP A 121 -13.88 -7.07 0.78
N LEU A 122 -14.37 -6.62 -0.37
CA LEU A 122 -13.60 -6.72 -1.61
C LEU A 122 -13.83 -5.53 -2.53
N VAL A 123 -12.85 -5.35 -3.40
CA VAL A 123 -12.83 -4.32 -4.42
C VAL A 123 -12.50 -4.99 -5.74
N VAL A 124 -13.35 -4.79 -6.74
CA VAL A 124 -13.13 -5.28 -8.11
C VAL A 124 -12.67 -4.12 -8.98
N VAL A 125 -11.65 -4.40 -9.79
CA VAL A 125 -11.05 -3.47 -10.74
C VAL A 125 -10.75 -4.18 -12.04
N ASP A 126 -10.84 -3.45 -13.15
CA ASP A 126 -10.44 -3.95 -14.48
C ASP A 126 -8.91 -3.91 -14.65
N ALA A 127 -8.26 -5.01 -14.26
CA ALA A 127 -6.83 -5.26 -14.44
C ALA A 127 -6.53 -6.77 -14.44
N GLU A 128 -5.59 -7.19 -15.28
CA GLU A 128 -5.13 -8.57 -15.41
C GLU A 128 -4.09 -8.96 -14.34
N THR A 129 -3.31 -7.98 -13.86
CA THR A 129 -2.29 -8.21 -12.83
C THR A 129 -2.37 -7.16 -11.70
N PRO A 130 -1.89 -7.48 -10.49
CA PRO A 130 -1.86 -6.50 -9.40
C PRO A 130 -0.94 -5.33 -9.72
N ALA A 131 0.18 -5.57 -10.42
CA ALA A 131 1.07 -4.51 -10.90
C ALA A 131 0.37 -3.59 -11.90
N GLN A 132 -0.42 -4.14 -12.85
CA GLN A 132 -1.24 -3.34 -13.76
C GLN A 132 -2.22 -2.46 -12.98
N ALA A 133 -2.96 -3.02 -12.01
CA ALA A 133 -3.91 -2.27 -11.18
C ALA A 133 -3.24 -1.07 -10.48
N VAL A 134 -2.01 -1.25 -9.97
CA VAL A 134 -1.23 -0.16 -9.36
C VAL A 134 -0.86 0.91 -10.39
N VAL A 135 -0.36 0.55 -11.58
CA VAL A 135 0.12 1.57 -12.53
C VAL A 135 -1.02 2.29 -13.25
N THR A 136 -2.10 1.59 -13.60
CA THR A 136 -3.23 2.16 -14.35
C THR A 136 -4.29 2.80 -13.46
N ARG A 137 -4.39 2.41 -12.17
CA ARG A 137 -5.37 2.93 -11.20
C ARG A 137 -6.79 2.95 -11.78
N PRO A 138 -7.30 1.80 -12.25
CA PRO A 138 -8.64 1.74 -12.83
C PRO A 138 -9.71 2.15 -11.80
N PRO A 139 -10.87 2.61 -12.28
CA PRO A 139 -12.03 2.80 -11.41
C PRO A 139 -12.42 1.48 -10.72
N ARG A 140 -13.08 1.60 -9.56
CA ARG A 140 -13.59 0.43 -8.81
C ARG A 140 -14.95 0.04 -9.38
N ASP A 141 -15.00 -1.08 -10.09
CA ASP A 141 -16.23 -1.58 -10.72
C ASP A 141 -17.25 -2.07 -9.70
N LEU A 142 -16.77 -2.61 -8.58
CA LEU A 142 -17.59 -3.08 -7.47
C LEU A 142 -16.82 -2.90 -6.16
N VAL A 143 -17.50 -2.36 -5.15
CA VAL A 143 -17.02 -2.40 -3.76
C VAL A 143 -18.08 -3.08 -2.92
N VAL A 144 -17.65 -4.10 -2.17
CA VAL A 144 -18.46 -4.82 -1.20
C VAL A 144 -17.86 -4.61 0.18
N LYS A 145 -18.71 -4.33 1.16
CA LYS A 145 -18.33 -4.18 2.57
C LYS A 145 -19.28 -5.01 3.42
N ALA A 146 -18.74 -5.89 4.27
CA ALA A 146 -19.48 -6.81 5.11
C ALA A 146 -20.56 -7.60 4.34
N GLY A 147 -20.26 -7.99 3.10
CA GLY A 147 -21.19 -8.70 2.22
C GLY A 147 -22.23 -7.82 1.51
N HIS A 148 -22.21 -6.50 1.72
CA HIS A 148 -23.13 -5.57 1.07
C HIS A 148 -22.45 -4.76 -0.03
N VAL A 149 -23.10 -4.68 -1.19
CA VAL A 149 -22.64 -3.82 -2.30
C VAL A 149 -22.76 -2.35 -1.87
N VAL A 150 -21.63 -1.65 -1.80
CA VAL A 150 -21.55 -0.22 -1.47
C VAL A 150 -21.63 0.63 -2.73
N THR A 151 -20.93 0.22 -3.78
CA THR A 151 -20.98 0.87 -5.10
C THR A 151 -20.75 -0.14 -6.20
N ARG A 152 -21.31 0.14 -7.39
CA ARG A 152 -21.12 -0.64 -8.60
C ARG A 152 -21.20 0.28 -9.83
N THR A 153 -20.27 0.15 -10.76
CA THR A 153 -20.32 0.85 -12.04
C THR A 153 -21.27 0.11 -13.00
N ALA A 154 -22.08 0.85 -13.77
CA ALA A 154 -23.16 0.28 -14.59
C ALA A 154 -22.71 -0.56 -15.82
N ALA A 155 -21.41 -0.72 -16.05
CA ALA A 155 -20.88 -1.37 -17.24
C ALA A 155 -19.94 -2.53 -16.88
N LEU A 156 -20.49 -3.65 -16.42
CA LEU A 156 -19.85 -4.94 -16.67
C LEU A 156 -20.46 -5.49 -17.95
N SER A 157 -20.01 -4.97 -19.10
CA SER A 157 -20.24 -5.70 -20.35
C SER A 157 -19.49 -7.03 -20.24
N PRO A 158 -20.11 -8.19 -20.52
CA PRO A 158 -19.39 -9.44 -20.53
C PRO A 158 -18.22 -9.35 -21.53
N PRO A 159 -17.08 -10.01 -21.26
CA PRO A 159 -15.96 -10.00 -22.19
C PRO A 159 -16.44 -10.48 -23.57
N PRO A 160 -15.92 -9.91 -24.67
CA PRO A 160 -16.24 -10.40 -26.00
C PRO A 160 -15.83 -11.88 -26.09
N ARG A 161 -16.74 -12.69 -26.64
CA ARG A 161 -16.54 -14.13 -26.88
C ARG A 161 -15.43 -14.39 -27.89
#